data_AF-A0AAD8ACM4-F1
#
_entry.id   AF-A0AAD8ACM4-F1
#
_cell.length_a   1.000
_cell.length_b   1.000
_cell.length_c   1.000
_cell.angle_alpha   90.00
_cell.angle_beta   90.00
_cell.angle_gamma   90.00
#
_symmetry.space_group_name_H-M   'P 1'
#
loop_
_entity.id
_entity.type
_entity.pdbx_description
1 polymer ?
#
loop_
_entity_poly.entity_id
_entity_poly.type
_entity_poly.pdbx_seq_one_letter_code
_entity_poly.pdbx_strand_id
1 'polypeptide(L)'
;LIDAASEGQFSDDRKFKCFLGCMMGLSHSLKNGQYRAELAVRLADDVLPADIKDRARAVVEKCKDTAAGLTDECDMAFAIKKCSYETDPEIFLVQ
;
A
#
# COMPACT_ATOMS: atom_id res chain seq x y z
N LEU A 1 3.54 -10.75 -12.20
CA LEU A 1 2.52 -10.46 -11.15
C LEU A 1 2.60 -9.02 -10.69
N ILE A 2 3.79 -8.51 -10.36
CA ILE A 2 3.97 -7.08 -10.02
C ILE A 2 3.65 -6.18 -11.22
N ASP A 3 4.21 -6.47 -12.40
CA ASP A 3 3.93 -5.68 -13.62
C ASP A 3 2.45 -5.69 -13.99
N ALA A 4 1.80 -6.85 -13.85
CA ALA A 4 0.36 -6.99 -14.07
C ALA A 4 -0.45 -6.16 -13.06
N ALA A 5 -0.03 -6.09 -11.80
CA ALA A 5 -0.68 -5.25 -10.79
C ALA A 5 -0.48 -3.75 -11.05
N SER A 6 0.64 -3.35 -11.66
CA SER A 6 0.84 -1.98 -12.16
C SER A 6 -0.15 -1.61 -13.27
N GLU A 7 -0.65 -2.60 -14.01
CA GLU A 7 -1.69 -2.47 -15.03
C GLU A 7 -3.11 -2.71 -14.47
N GLY A 8 -3.24 -2.84 -13.14
CA GLY A 8 -4.52 -3.04 -12.46
C GLY A 8 -5.02 -4.49 -12.45
N GLN A 9 -4.22 -5.44 -12.94
CA GLN A 9 -4.51 -6.86 -12.89
C GLN A 9 -4.01 -7.46 -11.58
N PHE A 10 -4.84 -7.29 -10.54
CA PHE A 10 -4.58 -7.88 -9.22
C PHE A 10 -4.95 -9.37 -9.21
N SER A 11 -3.95 -10.25 -9.23
CA SER A 11 -4.18 -11.67 -8.98
C SER A 11 -4.38 -11.94 -7.48
N ASP A 12 -5.35 -12.77 -7.12
CA ASP A 12 -5.60 -13.23 -5.74
C ASP A 12 -4.57 -14.27 -5.25
N ASP A 13 -3.35 -14.24 -5.81
CA ASP A 13 -2.27 -15.16 -5.49
C ASP A 13 -1.64 -14.83 -4.13
N ARG A 14 -1.58 -15.82 -3.24
CA ARG A 14 -1.04 -15.63 -1.88
C ARG A 14 0.42 -15.16 -1.87
N LYS A 15 1.26 -15.64 -2.80
CA LYS A 15 2.67 -15.21 -2.85
C LYS A 15 2.77 -13.73 -3.21
N PHE A 16 1.94 -13.27 -4.14
CA PHE A 16 1.88 -11.85 -4.49
C PHE A 16 1.39 -10.99 -3.31
N LYS A 17 0.31 -11.39 -2.64
CA LYS A 17 -0.17 -10.68 -1.44
C LYS A 17 0.91 -10.57 -0.36
N CYS A 18 1.60 -11.68 -0.07
CA CYS A 18 2.65 -11.69 0.94
C CYS A 18 3.91 -10.94 0.51
N PHE A 19 4.19 -10.83 -0.80
CA PHE A 19 5.22 -9.94 -1.31
C PHE A 19 4.90 -8.48 -0.99
N LEU A 20 3.65 -8.03 -1.22
CA LEU A 20 3.21 -6.68 -0.83
C LEU A 20 3.33 -6.50 0.69
N GLY A 21 2.93 -7.50 1.48
CA GLY A 21 3.10 -7.50 2.93
C GLY A 21 4.55 -7.37 3.37
N CYS A 22 5.47 -8.08 2.72
CA CYS A 22 6.91 -7.98 2.98
C CYS A 22 7.42 -6.55 2.72
N MET A 23 7.07 -5.95 1.57
CA MET A 23 7.46 -4.57 1.22
C MET A 23 6.91 -3.54 2.21
N MET A 24 5.65 -3.69 2.62
CA MET A 24 5.04 -2.85 3.66
C MET A 24 5.67 -3.08 5.04
N GLY A 25 6.14 -4.29 5.33
CA GLY A 25 6.91 -4.62 6.54
C GLY A 25 8.29 -3.96 6.57
N LEU A 26 9.01 -3.94 5.44
CA LEU A 26 10.30 -3.29 5.28
C LEU A 26 10.23 -1.77 5.52
N SER A 27 9.16 -1.13 5.03
CA SER A 27 8.87 0.29 5.31
C SER A 27 8.31 0.55 6.70
N HIS A 28 8.09 -0.50 7.50
CA HIS A 28 7.40 -0.45 8.80
C HIS A 28 5.97 0.12 8.74
N SER A 29 5.40 0.24 7.54
CA SER A 29 4.03 0.74 7.33
C SER A 29 2.98 -0.30 7.65
N LEU A 30 3.33 -1.60 7.62
CA LEU A 30 2.49 -2.69 8.11
C LEU A 30 3.31 -3.56 9.06
N LYS A 31 2.90 -3.66 10.33
CA LYS A 31 3.63 -4.46 11.32
C LYS A 31 2.72 -4.90 12.46
N ASN A 32 2.79 -6.18 12.81
CA ASN A 32 2.00 -6.82 13.87
C ASN A 32 0.49 -6.70 13.61
N GLY A 33 0.06 -6.88 12.36
CA GLY A 33 -1.35 -6.77 11.98
C GLY A 33 -1.92 -5.35 12.10
N GLN A 34 -1.06 -4.32 12.05
CA GLN A 34 -1.48 -2.93 12.12
C GLN A 34 -0.87 -2.12 10.97
N TYR A 35 -1.74 -1.44 10.22
CA TYR A 35 -1.32 -0.45 9.24
C TYR A 35 -1.03 0.88 9.94
N ARG A 36 0.17 1.41 9.70
CA ARG A 36 0.69 2.63 10.30
C ARG A 36 0.74 3.72 9.24
N ALA A 37 -0.43 4.28 8.94
CA ALA A 37 -0.62 5.31 7.92
C ALA A 37 0.37 6.49 8.06
N GLU A 38 0.66 6.94 9.27
CA GLU A 38 1.63 8.03 9.51
C GLU A 38 3.05 7.71 9.01
N LEU A 39 3.49 6.45 9.14
CA LEU A 39 4.81 6.03 8.63
C LEU A 39 4.80 5.92 7.11
N ALA A 40 3.68 5.50 6.51
CA ALA A 40 3.52 5.50 5.07
C ALA A 40 3.56 6.94 4.51
N VAL A 41 2.92 7.90 5.18
CA VAL A 41 2.97 9.32 4.81
C VAL A 41 4.40 9.86 4.93
N ARG A 42 5.10 9.60 6.03
CA ARG A 42 6.49 10.04 6.19
C ARG A 42 7.41 9.47 5.12
N LEU A 43 7.29 8.17 4.81
CA LEU A 43 8.07 7.57 3.73
C LEU A 43 7.76 8.24 2.37
N ALA A 44 6.49 8.52 2.10
CA ALA A 44 6.10 9.24 0.89
C ALA A 44 6.70 10.65 0.87
N ASP A 45 6.74 11.36 2.00
CA ASP A 45 7.36 12.69 2.08
C ASP A 45 8.87 12.65 1.84
N ASP A 46 9.55 11.59 2.27
CA ASP A 46 11.00 11.47 2.17
C ASP A 46 11.45 11.04 0.76
N VAL A 47 10.68 10.15 0.11
CA VAL A 47 11.06 9.51 -1.16
C VAL A 47 10.49 10.24 -2.37
N LEU A 48 9.32 10.88 -2.24
CA LEU A 48 8.62 11.41 -3.40
C LEU A 48 8.97 12.86 -3.74
N PRO A 49 8.92 13.22 -5.04
CA PRO A 49 8.93 14.61 -5.47
C PRO A 49 7.67 15.35 -5.01
N ALA A 50 7.79 16.67 -4.86
CA ALA A 50 6.80 17.51 -4.19
C ALA A 50 5.42 17.54 -4.87
N ASP A 51 5.38 17.27 -6.16
CA ASP A 51 4.17 17.23 -7.00
C ASP A 51 3.25 16.04 -6.72
N ILE A 52 3.77 14.96 -6.13
CA ILE A 52 2.99 13.75 -5.84
C ILE A 52 2.81 13.47 -4.33
N LYS A 53 3.45 14.24 -3.45
CA LYS A 53 3.31 14.09 -1.98
C LYS A 53 1.86 14.26 -1.52
N ASP A 54 1.17 15.29 -2.01
CA ASP A 54 -0.21 15.56 -1.62
C ASP A 54 -1.17 14.45 -2.09
N ARG A 55 -0.93 13.91 -3.29
CA ARG A 55 -1.67 12.76 -3.83
C ARG A 55 -1.41 11.51 -2.98
N ALA A 56 -0.16 11.22 -2.64
CA ALA A 56 0.21 10.09 -1.80
C ALA A 56 -0.45 10.19 -0.41
N ARG A 57 -0.43 11.36 0.21
CA ARG A 57 -1.12 11.62 1.49
C ARG A 57 -2.62 11.38 1.40
N ALA A 58 -3.27 11.90 0.35
CA ALA A 58 -4.70 11.70 0.14
C ALA A 58 -5.06 10.21 -0.03
N VAL A 59 -4.22 9.45 -0.75
CA VAL A 59 -4.38 8.00 -0.92
C VAL A 59 -4.25 7.28 0.40
N VAL A 60 -3.21 7.55 1.19
CA VAL A 60 -3.00 6.92 2.50
C VAL A 60 -4.17 7.21 3.44
N GLU A 61 -4.62 8.46 3.48
CA GLU A 61 -5.74 8.86 4.33
C GLU A 61 -7.06 8.17 3.92
N LYS A 62 -7.31 8.05 2.62
CA LYS A 62 -8.50 7.36 2.09
C LYS A 62 -8.47 5.86 2.35
N CYS A 63 -7.30 5.24 2.32
CA CYS A 63 -7.14 3.78 2.42
C CYS A 63 -6.78 3.27 3.82
N LYS A 64 -6.66 4.15 4.83
CA LYS A 64 -6.18 3.79 6.17
C LYS A 64 -7.01 2.73 6.87
N ASP A 65 -8.32 2.72 6.63
CA ASP A 65 -9.28 1.81 7.28
C ASP A 65 -9.59 0.57 6.42
N THR A 66 -9.02 0.46 5.21
CA THR A 66 -9.30 -0.64 4.27
C THR A 66 -8.88 -2.01 4.81
N ALA A 67 -7.89 -2.04 5.71
CA ALA A 67 -7.43 -3.26 6.36
C ALA A 67 -8.13 -3.55 7.70
N ALA A 68 -9.13 -2.76 8.11
CA ALA A 68 -9.81 -2.94 9.38
C ALA A 68 -10.54 -4.30 9.42
N GLY A 69 -10.29 -5.07 10.49
CA GLY A 69 -10.89 -6.40 10.68
C GLY A 69 -10.16 -7.55 9.98
N LEU A 70 -9.12 -7.27 9.18
CA LEU A 70 -8.25 -8.31 8.62
C LEU A 70 -7.15 -8.68 9.62
N THR A 71 -6.83 -9.98 9.68
CA THR A 71 -5.81 -10.52 10.62
C THR A 71 -4.56 -11.05 9.92
N ASP A 72 -4.64 -11.38 8.63
CA ASP A 72 -3.50 -11.81 7.82
C ASP A 72 -2.84 -10.59 7.17
N GLU A 73 -1.56 -10.36 7.46
CA GLU A 73 -0.82 -9.18 6.97
C GLU A 73 -0.69 -9.16 5.43
N CYS A 74 -0.70 -10.32 4.77
CA CYS A 74 -0.68 -10.39 3.31
C CYS A 74 -2.01 -9.86 2.75
N ASP A 75 -3.14 -10.26 3.33
CA ASP A 75 -4.47 -9.78 2.94
C ASP A 75 -4.64 -8.28 3.27
N MET A 76 -4.13 -7.83 4.43
CA MET A 76 -4.10 -6.40 4.77
C MET A 76 -3.34 -5.58 3.73
N ALA A 77 -2.12 -6.02 3.39
CA ALA A 77 -1.28 -5.32 2.42
C ALA A 77 -1.94 -5.26 1.04
N PHE A 78 -2.53 -6.36 0.61
CA PHE A 78 -3.26 -6.44 -0.66
C PHE A 78 -4.47 -5.50 -0.68
N ALA A 79 -5.26 -5.46 0.39
CA ALA A 79 -6.43 -4.59 0.48
C ALA A 79 -6.04 -3.11 0.41
N ILE A 80 -5.00 -2.71 1.15
CA ILE A 80 -4.47 -1.33 1.14
C ILE A 80 -3.96 -0.98 -0.26
N LYS A 81 -3.12 -1.83 -0.85
CA LYS A 81 -2.51 -1.58 -2.16
C LYS A 81 -3.53 -1.56 -3.30
N LYS A 82 -4.56 -2.39 -3.24
CA LYS A 82 -5.69 -2.33 -4.18
C LYS A 82 -6.45 -1.00 -4.05
N CYS A 83 -6.76 -0.56 -2.84
CA CYS A 83 -7.37 0.76 -2.61
C CYS A 83 -6.48 1.91 -3.09
N SER A 84 -5.16 1.79 -2.90
CA SER A 84 -4.21 2.79 -3.41
C SER A 84 -4.27 2.90 -4.93
N TYR A 85 -4.27 1.76 -5.64
CA TYR A 85 -4.38 1.74 -7.09
C TYR A 85 -5.73 2.30 -7.59
N GLU A 86 -6.84 1.90 -6.97
CA GLU A 86 -8.18 2.39 -7.32
C GLU A 86 -8.34 3.89 -7.07
N THR A 87 -7.57 4.45 -6.14
CA THR A 87 -7.58 5.89 -5.85
C THR A 87 -6.64 6.64 -6.77
N ASP A 88 -5.44 6.12 -6.96
CA ASP A 88 -4.39 6.73 -7.76
C ASP A 88 -3.37 5.67 -8.23
N PRO A 89 -3.47 5.22 -9.50
CA PRO A 89 -2.57 4.21 -10.05
C PRO A 89 -1.09 4.59 -10.02
N GLU A 90 -0.76 5.89 -10.06
CA GLU A 90 0.62 6.36 -10.02
C GLU A 90 1.23 6.24 -8.63
N ILE A 91 0.41 6.23 -7.56
CA ILE A 91 0.85 6.05 -6.18
C ILE A 91 1.07 4.57 -5.82
N PHE A 92 0.48 3.64 -6.57
CA PHE A 92 0.55 2.20 -6.29
C PHE A 92 1.98 1.66 -6.14
N LEU A 93 2.87 2.09 -7.03
CA LEU A 93 4.28 1.66 -7.13
C LEU A 93 5.23 2.45 -6.24
N VAL A 94 4.74 3.45 -5.52
CA VAL A 94 5.56 4.19 -4.58
C VAL A 94 5.77 3.31 -3.35
N GLN A 95 6.89 2.58 -3.33
CA GLN A 95 7.35 1.84 -2.17
C GLN A 95 8.86 1.63 -2.22
#